data_AF-X0GX89-F1
#
_entry.id   AF-X0GX89-F1
#
_cell.length_a   1.000
_cell.length_b   1.000
_cell.length_c   1.000
_cell.angle_alpha   90.00
_cell.angle_beta   90.00
_cell.angle_gamma   90.00
#
_symmetry.space_group_name_H-M   'P 1'
#
loop_
_entity.id
_entity.type
_entity.pdbx_description
1 polymer ?
#
loop_
_entity_poly.entity_id
_entity_poly.type
_entity_poly.pdbx_seq_one_letter_code
_entity_poly.pdbx_strand_id
1 'polypeptide(L)'
;PCPNFHDLKLRILTHDTDTLEFIVHTGYVTKEFLEKFHDPFKAPLDDDNAAVSGLKIEYTRVPIWPILGLRERLGKALGQEVVGAFNPGEIETWEKERGE
;
A
#
# COMPACT_ATOMS: atom_id res chain seq x y z
N PRO A 1 -20.76 8.97 -20.86
CA PRO A 1 -19.95 7.80 -21.27
C PRO A 1 -19.16 7.31 -20.05
N CYS A 2 -19.09 6.00 -19.82
CA CYS A 2 -18.34 5.47 -18.67
C CYS A 2 -16.83 5.73 -18.86
N PRO A 3 -16.12 6.29 -17.88
CA PRO A 3 -14.66 6.34 -17.89
C PRO A 3 -14.07 4.94 -18.04
N ASN A 4 -12.90 4.83 -18.67
CA ASN A 4 -12.19 3.56 -18.72
C ASN A 4 -11.49 3.29 -17.37
N PHE A 5 -12.20 2.63 -16.46
CA PHE A 5 -11.68 2.27 -15.14
C PHE A 5 -10.67 1.11 -15.22
N HIS A 6 -9.70 1.14 -14.32
CA HIS A 6 -8.68 0.10 -14.15
C HIS A 6 -8.59 -0.26 -12.68
N ASP A 7 -8.09 -1.46 -12.40
CA ASP A 7 -7.80 -1.87 -11.03
C ASP A 7 -6.75 -0.94 -10.42
N LEU A 8 -7.01 -0.49 -9.20
CA LEU A 8 -6.16 0.44 -8.47
C LEU A 8 -5.51 -0.27 -7.29
N LYS A 9 -4.21 -0.06 -7.14
CA LYS A 9 -3.46 -0.37 -5.93
C LYS A 9 -3.13 0.93 -5.22
N LEU A 10 -3.80 1.17 -4.09
CA LEU A 10 -3.61 2.32 -3.22
C LEU A 10 -2.66 1.96 -2.09
N ARG A 11 -1.73 2.86 -1.77
CA ARG A 11 -0.87 2.75 -0.59
C ARG A 11 -1.00 3.99 0.27
N ILE A 12 -1.39 3.80 1.53
CA ILE A 12 -1.53 4.87 2.51
C ILE A 12 -0.55 4.59 3.63
N LEU A 13 0.35 5.54 3.87
CA LEU A 13 1.32 5.50 4.97
C LEU A 13 0.78 6.35 6.13
N THR A 14 0.60 5.73 7.28
CA THR A 14 0.26 6.41 8.54
C THR A 14 1.35 6.17 9.57
N HIS A 15 1.36 6.96 10.63
CA HIS A 15 2.34 6.87 11.72
C HIS A 15 1.59 6.72 13.04
N ASP A 16 1.91 5.66 13.77
CA ASP A 16 1.44 5.40 15.12
C ASP A 16 2.49 5.95 16.11
N THR A 17 2.14 7.05 16.78
CA THR A 17 3.02 7.75 17.71
C THR A 17 3.22 7.00 19.02
N ASP A 18 2.29 6.11 19.38
CA ASP A 18 2.33 5.40 20.65
C ASP A 18 3.26 4.18 20.56
N THR A 19 3.24 3.47 19.42
CA THR A 19 4.09 2.30 19.17
C THR A 19 5.38 2.60 18.41
N LEU A 20 5.56 3.82 17.90
CA LEU A 20 6.69 4.23 17.05
C LEU A 20 6.80 3.36 15.78
N GLU A 21 5.68 3.17 15.10
CA GLU A 21 5.58 2.36 13.90
C GLU A 21 4.98 3.17 12.74
N PHE A 22 5.47 2.90 11.53
CA PHE A 22 4.75 3.22 10.33
C PHE A 22 3.73 2.12 10.03
N ILE A 23 2.51 2.47 9.65
CA ILE A 23 1.51 1.52 9.19
C ILE A 23 1.25 1.78 7.71
N VAL A 24 1.53 0.77 6.88
CA VAL A 24 1.27 0.80 5.45
C VAL A 24 -0.03 0.06 5.19
N HIS A 25 -1.08 0.80 4.85
CA HIS A 25 -2.33 0.23 4.36
C HIS A 25 -2.25 0.08 2.84
N THR A 26 -2.46 -1.13 2.34
CA THR A 26 -2.54 -1.40 0.90
C THR A 26 -3.97 -1.75 0.54
N GLY A 27 -4.62 -0.87 -0.22
CA GLY A 27 -5.96 -1.07 -0.76
C GLY A 27 -5.90 -1.58 -2.20
N TYR A 28 -6.60 -2.66 -2.51
CA TYR A 28 -6.84 -3.12 -3.87
C TYR A 28 -8.30 -2.84 -4.21
N VAL A 29 -8.51 -1.99 -5.21
CA VAL A 29 -9.83 -1.57 -5.67
C VAL A 29 -10.01 -2.04 -7.10
N THR A 30 -11.02 -2.86 -7.40
CA THR A 30 -11.22 -3.33 -8.77
C THR A 30 -11.97 -2.31 -9.61
N LYS A 31 -11.79 -2.36 -10.93
CA LYS A 31 -12.52 -1.51 -11.86
C LYS A 31 -14.03 -1.69 -11.75
N GLU A 32 -14.52 -2.91 -11.53
CA GLU A 32 -15.95 -3.19 -11.39
C GLU A 32 -16.51 -2.53 -10.14
N PHE A 33 -15.71 -2.43 -9.07
CA PHE A 33 -16.09 -1.68 -7.88
C PHE A 33 -16.19 -0.19 -8.17
N LEU A 34 -15.24 0.38 -8.93
CA LEU A 34 -15.26 1.80 -9.32
C LEU A 34 -16.42 2.15 -10.27
N GLU A 35 -16.78 1.24 -11.17
CA GLU A 35 -17.92 1.39 -12.09
C GLU A 35 -19.25 1.56 -11.33
N LYS A 36 -19.41 0.90 -10.18
CA LYS A 36 -20.59 1.07 -9.31
C LYS A 36 -20.72 2.50 -8.78
N PHE A 37 -19.62 3.24 -8.56
CA PHE A 37 -19.67 4.66 -8.18
C PHE A 37 -20.01 5.58 -9.34
N HIS A 38 -19.70 5.16 -10.57
CA HIS A 38 -20.00 5.95 -11.77
C HIS A 38 -21.49 5.89 -12.14
N ASP A 39 -22.12 4.71 -12.05
CA ASP A 39 -23.54 4.52 -12.34
C ASP A 39 -24.23 3.69 -11.24
N PRO A 40 -24.54 4.30 -10.09
CA PRO A 40 -25.04 3.58 -8.92
C PRO A 40 -26.40 2.91 -9.14
N PHE A 41 -27.19 3.37 -10.12
CA PHE A 41 -28.51 2.81 -10.42
C PHE A 41 -28.45 1.54 -11.27
N LYS A 42 -27.29 1.22 -11.87
CA LYS A 42 -27.06 0.00 -12.64
C LYS A 42 -26.20 -1.02 -11.92
N ALA A 43 -25.74 -0.72 -10.70
CA ALA A 43 -25.03 -1.68 -9.87
C ALA A 43 -25.96 -2.88 -9.55
N PRO A 44 -25.52 -4.13 -9.74
CA PRO A 44 -26.31 -5.30 -9.38
C PRO A 44 -26.70 -5.25 -7.89
N LEU A 45 -28.00 -5.47 -7.61
CA LEU A 45 -28.56 -5.41 -6.26
C LEU A 45 -28.19 -6.64 -5.40
N ASP A 46 -27.92 -7.79 -6.04
CA ASP A 46 -27.75 -9.09 -5.39
C ASP A 46 -26.29 -9.44 -5.06
N ASP A 47 -25.66 -8.68 -4.18
CA ASP A 47 -24.47 -9.18 -3.46
C ASP A 47 -24.78 -9.22 -1.96
N ASP A 48 -25.88 -9.89 -1.59
CA ASP A 48 -26.30 -10.07 -0.19
C ASP A 48 -25.31 -10.89 0.66
N ASN A 49 -24.21 -11.35 0.06
CA ASN A 49 -23.06 -11.98 0.72
C ASN A 49 -21.83 -11.05 0.81
N ALA A 50 -22.04 -9.73 0.71
CA ALA A 50 -21.05 -8.65 0.63
C ALA A 50 -20.01 -8.59 1.77
N ALA A 51 -19.09 -9.55 1.81
CA ALA A 51 -17.70 -9.13 1.86
C ALA A 51 -17.50 -8.23 0.65
N VAL A 52 -17.17 -6.94 0.85
CA VAL A 52 -17.12 -5.91 -0.19
C VAL A 52 -16.32 -6.41 -1.40
N SER A 53 -17.01 -7.00 -2.37
CA SER A 53 -16.37 -7.63 -3.52
C SER A 53 -15.79 -6.51 -4.37
N GLY A 54 -14.48 -6.53 -4.54
CA GLY A 54 -13.74 -5.49 -5.25
C GLY A 54 -13.04 -4.44 -4.38
N LEU A 55 -13.10 -4.53 -3.04
CA LEU A 55 -12.22 -3.78 -2.13
C LEU A 55 -11.53 -4.72 -1.13
N LYS A 56 -10.21 -4.81 -1.19
CA LYS A 56 -9.39 -5.54 -0.22
C LYS A 56 -8.41 -4.59 0.44
N ILE A 57 -8.39 -4.53 1.77
CA ILE A 57 -7.43 -3.73 2.53
C ILE A 57 -6.50 -4.69 3.28
N GLU A 58 -5.21 -4.56 3.03
CA GLU A 58 -4.14 -5.19 3.80
C GLU A 58 -3.42 -4.13 4.61
N TYR A 59 -2.77 -4.50 5.70
CA TYR A 59 -1.90 -3.59 6.44
C TYR A 59 -0.59 -4.26 6.83
N THR A 60 0.47 -3.47 6.93
CA THR A 60 1.79 -3.90 7.39
C THR A 60 2.33 -2.87 8.38
N ARG A 61 2.67 -3.31 9.59
CA ARG A 61 3.34 -2.47 10.59
C ARG A 61 4.84 -2.54 10.35
N VAL A 62 5.49 -1.39 10.32
CA VAL A 62 6.93 -1.25 10.07
C VAL A 62 7.53 -0.49 11.25
N PRO A 63 8.33 -1.16 12.09
CA PRO A 63 8.97 -0.50 13.23
C PRO A 63 10.00 0.53 12.74
N ILE A 64 9.94 1.73 13.33
CA ILE A 64 10.87 2.84 13.00
C ILE A 64 12.27 2.50 13.52
N TRP A 65 12.37 1.97 14.73
CA TRP A 65 13.64 1.56 15.33
C TRP A 65 13.95 0.08 15.06
N PRO A 66 15.21 -0.25 14.73
CA PRO A 66 16.35 0.66 14.52
C PRO A 66 16.25 1.44 13.21
N ILE A 67 16.76 2.69 13.14
CA ILE A 67 16.76 3.48 11.88
C ILE A 67 17.52 2.75 10.77
N LEU A 68 18.56 1.99 11.12
CA LEU A 68 19.25 1.12 10.18
C LEU A 68 18.31 0.09 9.57
N GLY A 69 18.34 -0.04 8.25
CA GLY A 69 17.46 -0.95 7.53
C GLY A 69 16.01 -0.45 7.37
N LEU A 70 15.69 0.77 7.85
CA LEU A 70 14.32 1.29 7.80
C LEU A 70 13.84 1.48 6.36
N ARG A 71 14.72 1.96 5.47
CA ARG A 71 14.42 2.14 4.05
C ARG A 71 14.01 0.82 3.39
N GLU A 72 14.72 -0.27 3.68
CA GLU A 72 14.47 -1.60 3.14
C GLU A 72 13.20 -2.21 3.73
N ARG A 73 12.92 -1.99 5.02
CA ARG A 73 11.65 -2.40 5.63
C ARG A 73 10.47 -1.66 5.02
N LEU A 74 10.59 -0.33 4.87
CA LEU A 74 9.59 0.47 4.17
C LEU A 74 9.46 0.04 2.71
N GLY A 75 10.55 -0.30 2.04
CA GLY A 75 10.53 -0.76 0.67
C GLY A 75 9.86 -2.11 0.45
N LYS A 76 9.99 -3.03 1.42
CA LYS A 76 9.24 -4.29 1.41
C LYS A 76 7.73 -4.06 1.56
N ALA A 77 7.31 -3.04 2.31
CA ALA A 77 5.90 -2.73 2.53
C ALA A 77 5.28 -1.83 1.43
N LEU A 78 5.98 -0.76 1.04
CA LEU A 78 5.55 0.25 0.06
C LEU A 78 5.92 -0.10 -1.38
N GLY A 79 6.76 -1.09 -1.61
CA GLY A 79 7.29 -1.42 -2.94
C GLY A 79 8.40 -0.48 -3.41
N GLN A 80 9.25 -1.00 -4.30
CA GLN A 80 10.42 -0.30 -4.86
C GLN A 80 10.04 0.90 -5.73
N GLU A 81 8.84 0.91 -6.31
CA GLU A 81 8.30 2.02 -7.07
C GLU A 81 8.08 3.29 -6.22
N VAL A 82 7.96 3.15 -4.88
CA VAL A 82 7.80 4.29 -3.95
C VAL A 82 9.12 4.68 -3.31
N VAL A 83 9.92 3.72 -2.82
CA VAL A 83 11.16 4.00 -2.06
C VAL A 83 12.44 3.98 -2.93
N GLY A 84 12.30 3.70 -4.22
CA GLY A 84 13.42 3.45 -5.13
C GLY A 84 14.01 2.04 -5.01
N ALA A 85 15.00 1.76 -5.86
CA ALA A 85 15.72 0.50 -5.81
C ALA A 85 16.44 0.33 -4.46
N PHE A 86 16.36 -0.88 -3.90
CA PHE A 86 17.12 -1.30 -2.72
C PHE A 86 17.42 -2.79 -2.85
N ASN A 87 18.55 -3.24 -2.31
CA ASN A 87 18.86 -4.66 -2.23
C ASN A 87 18.24 -5.24 -0.96
N PRO A 88 17.22 -6.12 -1.02
CA PRO A 88 16.56 -6.65 0.17
C PRO A 88 17.44 -7.58 1.01
N GLY A 89 18.59 -8.01 0.49
CA GLY A 89 19.60 -8.83 1.17
C GLY A 89 20.76 -8.03 1.76
N GLU A 90 20.80 -6.72 1.55
CA GLU A 90 21.76 -5.82 2.18
C GLU A 90 21.02 -4.85 3.07
N ILE A 91 21.58 -4.60 4.25
CA ILE A 91 21.11 -3.54 5.15
C ILE A 91 22.05 -2.35 4.94
N GLU A 92 21.50 -1.20 4.59
CA GLU A 92 22.24 0.05 4.57
C GLU A 92 22.87 0.28 5.95
N THR A 93 24.19 0.39 5.99
CA THR A 93 24.98 0.69 7.18
C THR A 93 25.57 2.10 7.08
N TRP A 94 25.73 2.77 8.22
CA TRP A 94 26.32 4.12 8.30
C TRP A 94 27.71 4.26 7.66
N GLU A 95 28.40 3.15 7.38
CA GLU A 95 29.75 3.15 6.83
C GLU A 95 29.79 3.37 5.31
N LYS A 96 28.71 3.09 4.58
CA LYS A 96 28.65 3.26 3.12
C LYS A 96 28.54 4.72 2.66
N GLU A 97 28.19 5.67 3.54
CA GLU A 97 28.11 7.10 3.19
C GLU A 97 29.48 7.81 3.14
N ARG A 98 30.58 7.16 3.55
CA ARG A 98 31.94 7.76 3.56
C ARG A 98 32.82 7.35 2.37
N GLY A 99 32.27 7.31 1.17
CA GLY A 99 33.09 7.11 -0.02
C GLY A 99 32.34 7.19 -1.34
N GLU A 100 32.17 8.42 -1.84
CA GLU A 100 32.55 8.88 -3.19
C GLU A 100 32.43 10.41 -3.28
#